data_AF-A0A9D4SQK8-F1
#
_entry.id   AF-A0A9D4SQK8-F1
#
_cell.length_a   1.000
_cell.length_b   1.000
_cell.length_c   1.000
_cell.angle_alpha   90.00
_cell.angle_beta   90.00
_cell.angle_gamma   90.00
#
_symmetry.space_group_name_H-M   'P 1'
#
loop_
_entity.id
_entity.type
_entity.pdbx_description
1 polymer ?
#
loop_
_entity_poly.entity_id
_entity_poly.type
_entity_poly.pdbx_seq_one_letter_code
_entity_poly.pdbx_strand_id
1 'polypeptide(L)'
;MAAPSKPSWLDGLRAKRICKILRSELYRQVRLYRQVLVTVLRCSGDPVGSNGRIRAFSRSVDHRTEWLWQLHLKQLRSRLPEKRPMQKGPVHGASQLDLPDFVHNALSLGPKFAVEKKRPPEELLSMRRMRRVLYQKA
;
A
#
# COMPACT_ATOMS: atom_id res chain seq x y z
N MET A 1 12.41 -16.87 36.23
CA MET A 1 11.40 -16.31 35.30
C MET A 1 12.09 -15.25 34.46
N ALA A 2 12.32 -15.49 33.18
CA ALA A 2 13.00 -14.54 32.30
C ALA A 2 12.05 -13.37 31.97
N ALA A 3 12.51 -12.13 32.15
CA ALA A 3 11.73 -10.95 31.80
C ALA A 3 11.43 -10.95 30.29
N PRO A 4 10.22 -10.53 29.86
CA PRO A 4 9.89 -10.45 28.44
C PRO A 4 10.85 -9.48 27.75
N SER A 5 11.63 -10.00 26.81
CA SER A 5 12.54 -9.21 25.99
C SER A 5 11.74 -8.12 25.29
N LYS A 6 12.08 -6.85 25.55
CA LYS A 6 11.41 -5.70 24.94
C LYS A 6 11.46 -5.86 23.42
N PRO A 7 10.33 -5.69 22.70
CA PRO A 7 10.31 -5.80 21.25
C PRO A 7 11.35 -4.83 20.67
N SER A 8 12.24 -5.36 19.84
CA SER A 8 13.33 -4.55 19.31
C SER A 8 12.74 -3.51 18.36
N TRP A 9 13.24 -2.28 18.40
CA TRP A 9 12.79 -1.20 17.51
C TRP A 9 12.94 -1.56 16.02
N LEU A 10 13.86 -2.49 15.71
CA LEU A 10 14.06 -3.07 14.38
C LEU A 10 12.79 -3.79 13.89
N ASP A 11 12.00 -4.39 14.79
CA ASP A 11 10.76 -5.10 14.46
C ASP A 11 9.69 -4.13 13.95
N GLY A 12 9.65 -2.91 14.49
CA GLY A 12 8.72 -1.88 14.05
C GLY A 12 9.04 -1.31 12.66
N LEU A 13 10.32 -1.09 12.35
CA LEU A 13 10.75 -0.66 11.02
C LEU A 13 10.54 -1.74 9.97
N ARG A 14 10.86 -3.00 10.30
CA ARG A 14 10.60 -4.17 9.45
C ARG A 14 9.12 -4.32 9.18
N ALA A 15 8.25 -4.24 10.19
CA ALA A 15 6.80 -4.33 10.02
C ALA A 15 6.24 -3.21 9.12
N LYS A 16 6.70 -1.95 9.24
CA LYS A 16 6.29 -0.86 8.33
C LYS A 16 6.73 -1.12 6.89
N ARG A 17 7.94 -1.65 6.70
CA ARG A 17 8.46 -1.99 5.38
C ARG A 17 7.65 -3.13 4.75
N ILE A 18 7.38 -4.19 5.52
CA ILE A 18 6.52 -5.30 5.11
C ILE A 18 5.13 -4.80 4.73
N CYS A 19 4.52 -3.90 5.53
CA CYS A 19 3.23 -3.31 5.18
C CYS A 19 3.29 -2.58 3.82
N LYS A 20 4.31 -1.75 3.57
CA LYS A 20 4.46 -1.08 2.28
C LYS A 20 4.60 -2.06 1.11
N ILE A 21 5.36 -3.15 1.30
CA ILE A 21 5.53 -4.20 0.29
C ILE A 21 4.19 -4.89 0.01
N LEU A 22 3.50 -5.34 1.05
CA LEU A 22 2.19 -6.00 0.92
C LEU A 22 1.16 -5.11 0.23
N ARG A 23 1.12 -3.82 0.56
CA ARG A 23 0.24 -2.85 -0.10
C ARG A 23 0.57 -2.71 -1.58
N SER A 24 1.86 -2.55 -1.92
CA SER A 24 2.33 -2.49 -3.30
C SER A 24 1.95 -3.74 -4.10
N GLU A 25 2.12 -4.93 -3.51
CA GLU A 25 1.76 -6.19 -4.18
C GLU A 25 0.25 -6.33 -4.38
N LEU A 26 -0.55 -5.92 -3.40
CA LEU A 26 -2.01 -5.88 -3.54
C LEU A 26 -2.44 -4.97 -4.72
N TYR A 27 -1.82 -3.79 -4.86
CA TYR A 27 -2.09 -2.90 -5.99
C TYR A 27 -1.64 -3.48 -7.34
N ARG A 28 -0.52 -4.22 -7.37
CA ARG A 28 -0.07 -4.93 -8.58
C ARG A 28 -1.07 -6.00 -9.00
N GLN A 29 -1.57 -6.80 -8.06
CA GLN A 29 -2.60 -7.81 -8.31
C GLN A 29 -3.88 -7.15 -8.85
N VAL A 30 -4.37 -6.09 -8.21
CA VAL A 30 -5.55 -5.33 -8.67
C VAL A 30 -5.37 -4.81 -10.10
N ARG A 31 -4.19 -4.27 -10.41
CA ARG A 31 -3.87 -3.80 -11.76
C ARG A 31 -3.90 -4.94 -12.78
N LEU A 32 -3.33 -6.09 -12.44
CA LEU A 32 -3.35 -7.28 -13.31
C LEU A 32 -4.79 -7.73 -13.59
N TYR A 33 -5.62 -7.88 -12.54
CA TYR A 33 -7.03 -8.26 -12.70
C TYR A 33 -7.82 -7.26 -13.55
N ARG A 34 -7.54 -5.96 -13.42
CA ARG A 34 -8.14 -4.94 -14.30
C ARG A 34 -7.73 -5.13 -15.75
N GLN A 35 -6.46 -5.39 -16.01
CA GLN A 35 -5.98 -5.62 -17.37
C GLN A 35 -6.66 -6.85 -17.98
N VAL A 36 -6.72 -7.96 -17.25
CA VAL A 36 -7.42 -9.18 -17.70
C VAL A 36 -8.90 -8.90 -17.99
N LEU A 37 -9.61 -8.20 -17.09
CA LEU A 37 -11.02 -7.86 -17.29
C LEU A 37 -11.23 -6.97 -18.53
N VAL A 38 -10.37 -5.97 -18.73
CA VAL A 38 -10.42 -5.10 -19.91
C VAL A 38 -10.21 -5.91 -21.18
N THR A 39 -9.24 -6.83 -21.20
CA THR A 39 -8.99 -7.71 -22.34
C THR A 39 -10.21 -8.58 -22.65
N VAL A 40 -10.78 -9.25 -21.64
CA VAL A 40 -11.97 -10.10 -21.81
C VAL A 40 -13.16 -9.31 -22.36
N LEU A 41 -13.43 -8.13 -21.81
CA LEU A 41 -14.56 -7.29 -22.25
C LEU A 41 -14.35 -6.68 -23.64
N ARG A 42 -13.11 -6.46 -24.06
CA ARG A 42 -12.80 -6.03 -25.43
C ARG A 42 -12.99 -7.17 -26.42
N CYS A 43 -12.64 -8.40 -26.04
CA CYS A 43 -12.87 -9.59 -26.87
C CYS A 43 -14.36 -9.95 -27.00
N SER A 44 -15.24 -9.50 -26.10
CA SER A 44 -16.67 -9.82 -26.14
C SER A 44 -17.53 -8.95 -27.09
N GLY A 45 -16.94 -8.01 -27.82
CA GLY A 45 -17.63 -7.29 -28.92
C GLY A 45 -18.61 -6.17 -28.54
N ASP A 46 -18.76 -5.82 -27.26
CA ASP A 46 -19.59 -4.69 -26.79
C ASP A 46 -18.74 -3.56 -26.21
N PRO A 47 -18.20 -2.63 -27.03
CA PRO A 47 -17.32 -1.56 -26.57
C PRO A 47 -18.04 -0.44 -25.79
N VAL A 48 -19.33 -0.25 -26.02
CA VAL A 48 -20.10 0.88 -25.44
C VAL A 48 -20.55 0.54 -24.02
N GLY A 49 -21.13 -0.66 -23.82
CA GLY A 49 -21.57 -1.13 -22.50
C GLY A 49 -20.42 -1.53 -21.58
N SER A 50 -19.29 -1.96 -22.14
CA SER A 50 -18.14 -2.43 -21.36
C SER A 50 -17.41 -1.30 -20.62
N ASN A 51 -17.28 -0.11 -21.20
CA ASN A 51 -16.58 1.01 -20.56
C ASN A 51 -17.26 1.50 -19.27
N GLY A 52 -18.60 1.48 -19.22
CA GLY A 52 -19.36 1.79 -18.01
C GLY A 52 -19.10 0.75 -16.91
N ARG A 53 -19.18 -0.53 -17.27
CA ARG A 53 -18.93 -1.67 -16.37
C ARG A 53 -17.49 -1.69 -15.85
N ILE A 54 -16.50 -1.43 -16.71
CA ILE A 54 -15.07 -1.34 -16.33
C ILE A 54 -14.84 -0.21 -15.32
N ARG A 55 -15.45 0.96 -15.55
CA ARG A 55 -15.34 2.10 -14.62
C ARG A 55 -16.00 1.79 -13.27
N ALA A 56 -17.20 1.21 -13.27
CA ALA A 56 -17.89 0.81 -12.04
C ALA A 56 -17.10 -0.25 -11.26
N PHE A 57 -16.60 -1.28 -11.95
CA PHE A 57 -15.73 -2.30 -11.37
C PHE A 57 -14.46 -1.68 -10.80
N SER A 58 -13.78 -0.80 -11.54
CA SER A 58 -12.55 -0.14 -11.10
C SER A 58 -12.78 0.64 -9.81
N ARG A 59 -13.85 1.45 -9.73
CA ARG A 59 -14.23 2.17 -8.51
C ARG A 59 -14.50 1.22 -7.35
N SER A 60 -15.25 0.14 -7.58
CA SER A 60 -15.56 -0.86 -6.55
C SER A 60 -14.30 -1.53 -6.01
N VAL A 61 -13.39 -1.96 -6.89
CA VAL A 61 -12.12 -2.58 -6.49
C VAL A 61 -11.23 -1.59 -5.75
N ASP A 62 -11.07 -0.35 -6.24
CA ASP A 62 -10.31 0.68 -5.53
C ASP A 62 -10.83 0.89 -4.10
N HIS A 63 -12.16 0.94 -3.96
CA HIS A 63 -12.80 1.13 -2.66
C HIS A 63 -12.58 -0.07 -1.74
N ARG A 64 -12.78 -1.29 -2.25
CA ARG A 64 -12.59 -2.53 -1.46
C ARG A 64 -11.13 -2.74 -1.07
N THR A 65 -10.20 -2.49 -1.98
CA THR A 65 -8.76 -2.63 -1.74
C THR A 65 -8.28 -1.64 -0.68
N GLU A 66 -8.67 -0.36 -0.79
CA GLU A 66 -8.32 0.62 0.25
C GLU A 66 -9.01 0.28 1.58
N TRP A 67 -10.25 -0.21 1.56
CA TRP A 67 -10.95 -0.63 2.77
C TRP A 67 -10.27 -1.81 3.48
N LEU A 68 -9.98 -2.89 2.75
CA LEU A 68 -9.25 -4.05 3.27
C LEU A 68 -7.92 -3.59 3.87
N TRP A 69 -7.23 -2.71 3.14
CA TRP A 69 -5.99 -2.13 3.64
C TRP A 69 -6.18 -1.34 4.94
N GLN A 70 -7.19 -0.48 5.04
CA GLN A 70 -7.49 0.28 6.26
C GLN A 70 -7.87 -0.62 7.43
N LEU A 71 -8.58 -1.72 7.18
CA LEU A 71 -8.96 -2.72 8.19
C LEU A 71 -7.70 -3.40 8.77
N HIS A 72 -6.85 -3.93 7.91
CA HIS A 72 -5.61 -4.61 8.32
C HIS A 72 -4.56 -3.62 8.85
N LEU A 73 -4.52 -2.38 8.35
CA LEU A 73 -3.63 -1.33 8.85
C LEU A 73 -3.85 -1.04 10.32
N LYS A 74 -5.10 -1.05 10.80
CA LYS A 74 -5.36 -0.81 12.22
C LYS A 74 -4.73 -1.89 13.10
N GLN A 75 -4.90 -3.15 12.70
CA GLN A 75 -4.32 -4.31 13.38
C GLN A 75 -2.78 -4.32 13.31
N LEU A 76 -2.22 -3.88 12.18
CA LEU A 76 -0.77 -3.76 12.00
C LEU A 76 -0.19 -2.57 12.76
N ARG A 77 -0.90 -1.43 12.81
CA ARG A 77 -0.50 -0.21 13.52
C ARG A 77 -0.56 -0.36 15.03
N SER A 78 -1.54 -1.07 15.58
CA SER A 78 -1.60 -1.31 17.03
C SER A 78 -0.41 -2.14 17.53
N ARG A 79 0.22 -2.92 16.65
CA ARG A 79 1.41 -3.73 16.94
C ARG A 79 2.73 -3.01 16.63
N LEU A 80 2.68 -1.80 16.08
CA LEU A 80 3.87 -1.03 15.73
C LEU A 80 4.30 -0.16 16.91
N PRO A 81 5.58 -0.19 17.32
CA PRO A 81 6.06 0.71 18.37
C PRO A 81 5.93 2.18 17.92
N GLU A 82 5.64 3.05 18.89
CA GLU A 82 5.50 4.49 18.69
C GLU A 82 6.74 5.09 18.02
N LYS A 83 6.51 6.08 17.17
CA LYS A 83 7.55 6.71 16.35
C LYS A 83 8.48 7.51 17.27
N ARG A 84 9.67 6.98 17.56
CA ARG A 84 10.78 7.81 18.03
C ARG A 84 11.47 8.47 16.82
N PRO A 85 11.92 9.73 16.92
CA PRO A 85 12.67 10.37 15.84
C PRO A 85 13.89 9.51 15.52
N MET A 86 13.93 9.03 14.28
CA MET A 86 14.99 8.17 13.80
C MET A 86 16.21 9.04 13.51
N GLN A 87 17.28 8.87 14.27
CA GLN A 87 18.57 9.49 13.93
C GLN A 87 18.98 8.97 12.55
N LYS A 88 19.35 9.88 11.64
CA LYS A 88 19.85 9.54 10.30
C LYS A 88 21.19 8.83 10.48
N GLY A 89 21.15 7.50 10.54
CA GLY A 89 22.35 6.67 10.53
C GLY A 89 22.91 6.55 9.11
N PRO A 90 24.24 6.39 8.96
CA PRO A 90 24.88 6.16 7.67
C PRO A 90 24.36 4.85 7.04
N VAL A 91 24.16 4.86 5.71
CA VAL A 91 23.76 3.67 4.97
C VAL A 91 25.02 2.82 4.76
N HIS A 92 25.16 1.76 5.54
CA HIS A 92 26.27 0.83 5.37
C HIS A 92 26.00 -0.07 4.16
N GLY A 93 26.77 0.11 3.09
CA GLY A 93 26.80 -0.83 1.96
C GLY A 93 27.32 -2.20 2.44
N ALA A 94 26.75 -3.28 1.93
CA ALA A 94 27.16 -4.65 2.27
C ALA A 94 28.56 -5.04 1.73
N SER A 95 29.23 -4.12 1.04
CA SER A 95 30.58 -4.23 0.47
C SER A 95 31.20 -2.83 0.40
N GLN A 96 32.53 -2.74 0.53
CA GLN A 96 33.32 -1.51 0.32
C GLN A 96 33.35 -1.12 -1.16
N LEU A 97 32.18 -0.86 -1.72
CA LEU A 97 32.05 -0.29 -3.06
C LEU A 97 31.84 1.21 -2.88
N ASP A 98 32.84 1.98 -3.31
CA ASP A 98 32.72 3.43 -3.43
C ASP A 98 31.69 3.74 -4.51
N LEU A 99 30.48 4.02 -4.07
CA LEU A 99 29.38 4.43 -4.93
C LEU A 99 29.41 5.95 -5.06
N PRO A 100 29.26 6.51 -6.27
CA PRO A 100 29.10 7.94 -6.44
C PRO A 100 27.96 8.50 -5.58
N ASP A 101 28.11 9.72 -5.06
CA ASP A 101 27.16 10.36 -4.12
C ASP A 101 25.71 10.33 -4.62
N PHE A 102 25.49 10.48 -5.92
CA PHE A 102 24.14 10.42 -6.51
C PHE A 102 23.49 9.04 -6.35
N VAL A 103 24.26 7.96 -6.43
CA VAL A 103 23.79 6.58 -6.22
C VAL A 103 23.54 6.32 -4.75
N HIS A 104 24.45 6.76 -3.87
CA HIS A 104 24.27 6.65 -2.43
C HIS A 104 23.00 7.40 -1.97
N ASN A 105 22.79 8.62 -2.47
CA ASN A 105 21.59 9.39 -2.23
C ASN A 105 20.33 8.66 -2.74
N ALA A 106 20.36 8.10 -3.95
CA ALA A 106 19.24 7.31 -4.48
C ALA A 106 18.93 6.05 -3.65
N LEU A 107 19.96 5.31 -3.20
CA LEU A 107 19.81 4.11 -2.38
C LEU A 107 19.37 4.42 -0.94
N SER A 108 19.77 5.58 -0.40
CA SER A 108 19.34 6.06 0.93
C SER A 108 17.84 6.33 1.01
N LEU A 109 17.19 6.64 -0.12
CA LEU A 109 15.74 6.77 -0.22
C LEU A 109 15.03 5.42 -0.07
N GLY A 110 15.79 4.32 -0.17
CA GLY A 110 15.31 2.96 -0.21
C GLY A 110 14.58 2.63 -1.51
N PRO A 111 14.29 1.33 -1.73
CA PRO A 111 13.47 0.91 -2.86
C PRO A 111 12.13 1.66 -2.90
N LYS A 112 11.85 2.32 -4.03
CA LYS A 112 10.58 2.99 -4.31
C LYS A 112 9.48 1.94 -4.53
N PHE A 113 9.00 1.35 -3.45
CA PHE A 113 7.86 0.44 -3.46
C PHE A 113 6.51 1.15 -3.59
N ALA A 114 6.48 2.48 -3.61
CA ALA A 114 5.24 3.24 -3.76
C ALA A 114 4.87 3.37 -5.24
N VAL A 115 4.36 2.30 -5.85
CA VAL A 115 3.69 2.34 -7.17
C VAL A 115 2.34 3.08 -7.08
N GLU A 116 1.87 3.30 -5.86
CA GLU A 116 0.57 3.88 -5.57
C GLU A 116 0.53 5.40 -5.75
N LYS A 117 -0.58 5.89 -6.32
CA LYS A 117 -0.89 7.32 -6.28
C LYS A 117 -1.20 7.72 -4.83
N LYS A 118 -0.49 8.74 -4.32
CA LYS A 118 -0.85 9.37 -3.03
C LYS A 118 -2.25 9.98 -3.17
N ARG A 119 -3.21 9.52 -2.36
CA ARG A 119 -4.54 10.12 -2.28
C ARG A 119 -4.57 11.23 -1.22
N PRO A 120 -5.26 12.35 -1.47
CA PRO A 120 -5.42 13.41 -0.48
C PRO A 120 -6.28 12.94 0.71
N PRO A 121 -6.11 13.53 1.91
CA PRO A 121 -6.84 13.15 3.12
C PRO A 121 -8.37 13.23 2.98
N GLU A 122 -8.85 14.22 2.21
CA GLU A 122 -10.27 14.43 1.94
C GLU A 122 -10.91 13.23 1.24
N GLU A 123 -10.20 12.65 0.26
CA GLU A 123 -10.66 11.48 -0.47
C GLU A 123 -10.75 10.26 0.48
N LEU A 124 -9.77 10.07 1.36
CA LEU A 124 -9.79 9.00 2.37
C LEU A 124 -10.97 9.13 3.34
N LEU A 125 -11.35 10.36 3.71
CA LEU A 125 -12.50 10.63 4.58
C LEU A 125 -13.83 10.37 3.85
N SER A 126 -13.94 10.76 2.58
CA SER A 126 -15.15 10.51 1.78
C SER A 126 -15.45 9.01 1.64
N MET A 127 -14.40 8.19 1.46
CA MET A 127 -14.52 6.74 1.39
C MET A 127 -15.03 6.12 2.70
N ARG A 128 -14.66 6.68 3.85
CA ARG A 128 -15.19 6.24 5.15
C ARG A 128 -16.67 6.60 5.33
N ARG A 129 -17.11 7.76 4.81
CA ARG A 129 -18.49 8.26 4.98
C ARG A 129 -19.50 7.52 4.10
N MET A 130 -19.17 7.23 2.83
CA MET A 130 -20.03 6.45 1.92
C MET A 130 -20.45 5.09 2.50
N ARG A 131 -19.62 4.52 3.38
CA ARG A 131 -19.86 3.22 4.01
C ARG A 131 -21.00 3.21 5.04
N ARG A 132 -21.23 4.31 5.77
CA ARG A 132 -22.39 4.39 6.69
C ARG A 132 -23.70 4.28 5.92
N VAL A 133 -23.73 4.84 4.72
CA VAL A 133 -24.93 4.87 3.87
C VAL A 133 -25.22 3.50 3.25
N LEU A 134 -24.19 2.75 2.84
CA LEU A 134 -24.38 1.43 2.22
C LEU A 134 -24.79 0.32 3.21
N TYR A 135 -24.43 0.43 4.48
CA TYR A 135 -24.83 -0.52 5.54
C TYR A 135 -26.09 -0.11 6.32
N GLN A 136 -26.62 1.09 6.10
CA GLN A 136 -27.95 1.48 6.61
C GLN A 136 -29.09 1.10 5.68
N LYS A 137 -28.78 0.59 4.48
CA LYS A 137 -29.76 0.23 3.43
C LYS A 137 -29.77 -1.26 3.08
N ALA A 138 -28.98 -2.08 3.78
CA ALA A 138 -28.95 -3.54 3.68
C ALA A 138 -29.35 -4.12 5.03
#